data_AF-A0A3B1A481-F1
#
_entry.id   AF-A0A3B1A481-F1
#
_cell.length_a   1.000
_cell.length_b   1.000
_cell.length_c   1.000
_cell.angle_alpha   90.00
_cell.angle_beta   90.00
_cell.angle_gamma   90.00
#
_symmetry.space_group_name_H-M   'P 1'
#
loop_
_entity.id
_entity.type
_entity.pdbx_description
1 polymer ?
#
loop_
_entity_poly.entity_id
_entity_poly.type
_entity_poly.pdbx_seq_one_letter_code
_entity_poly.pdbx_strand_id
1 'polypeptide(L)'
;MRLLSIFPYVGTSLCFHTAMNLASKLAENLKALRGEKSVPEFAKKLGISKSTLYRLEGADQNTTLRTIEQLQMRLNCSAADLLDRNSENEE
;
A
#
# COMPACT_ATOMS: atom_id res chain seq x y z
N MET A 1 27.15 40.65 -31.51
CA MET A 1 25.99 40.49 -30.60
C MET A 1 25.70 39.00 -30.44
N ARG A 2 26.21 38.36 -29.39
CA ARG A 2 25.80 37.01 -28.99
C ARG A 2 24.89 37.17 -27.78
N LEU A 3 23.59 37.05 -28.00
CA LEU A 3 22.60 37.07 -26.94
C LEU A 3 22.74 35.80 -26.11
N LEU A 4 22.98 36.02 -24.83
CA LEU A 4 23.09 35.02 -23.78
C LEU A 4 21.81 34.21 -23.68
N SER A 5 21.99 32.89 -23.78
CA SER A 5 21.24 31.88 -23.07
C SER A 5 20.82 32.34 -21.67
N ILE A 6 19.53 32.26 -21.35
CA ILE A 6 18.98 31.86 -20.05
C ILE A 6 17.53 31.41 -20.35
N PHE A 7 17.34 30.11 -20.57
CA PHE A 7 16.05 29.44 -20.38
C PHE A 7 16.08 28.88 -18.95
N PRO A 8 15.47 29.52 -17.96
CA PRO A 8 15.05 28.85 -16.75
C PRO A 8 13.60 28.40 -17.01
N TYR A 9 13.19 27.19 -16.76
CA TYR A 9 13.27 26.57 -15.47
C TYR A 9 12.84 25.12 -15.67
N VAL A 10 13.80 24.22 -15.47
CA VAL A 10 13.68 22.94 -14.76
C VAL A 10 12.25 22.40 -14.64
N GLY A 11 12.07 21.23 -15.26
CA GLY A 11 10.84 20.45 -15.26
C GLY A 11 10.11 20.48 -13.93
N THR A 12 8.91 21.04 -13.95
CA THR A 12 7.85 20.58 -13.09
C THR A 12 7.45 19.19 -13.58
N SER A 13 8.22 18.17 -13.16
CA SER A 13 7.58 16.92 -12.79
C SER A 13 6.57 17.32 -11.72
N LEU A 14 5.35 17.61 -12.17
CA LEU A 14 4.18 17.66 -11.33
C LEU A 14 3.98 16.21 -10.90
N CYS A 15 4.83 15.75 -9.97
CA CYS A 15 4.57 14.62 -9.13
C CYS A 15 3.38 15.08 -8.30
N PHE A 16 2.19 14.98 -8.91
CA PHE A 16 0.96 14.98 -8.18
C PHE A 16 1.05 13.70 -7.35
N HIS A 17 1.75 13.81 -6.22
CA HIS A 17 1.70 12.83 -5.17
C HIS A 17 0.28 12.99 -4.63
N THR A 18 -0.70 12.45 -5.37
CA THR A 18 -1.99 12.10 -4.79
C THR A 18 -1.60 11.24 -3.62
N ALA A 19 -1.58 11.82 -2.43
CA ALA A 19 -1.23 11.12 -1.20
C ALA A 19 -2.13 9.89 -1.18
N MET A 20 -1.54 8.72 -1.47
CA MET A 20 -2.30 7.49 -1.53
C MET A 20 -3.02 7.39 -0.20
N ASN A 21 -4.35 7.29 -0.24
CA ASN A 21 -5.11 7.16 0.97
C ASN A 21 -4.67 5.87 1.68
N LEU A 22 -4.74 5.86 3.00
CA LEU A 22 -4.28 4.75 3.84
C LEU A 22 -4.88 3.41 3.41
N ALA A 23 -6.14 3.42 2.95
CA ALA A 23 -6.80 2.24 2.41
C ALA A 23 -6.11 1.67 1.16
N SER A 24 -5.68 2.53 0.24
CA SER A 24 -4.96 2.13 -0.97
C SER A 24 -3.58 1.58 -0.64
N LYS A 25 -2.85 2.20 0.30
CA LYS A 25 -1.55 1.68 0.77
C LYS A 25 -1.69 0.29 1.40
N LEU A 26 -2.69 0.12 2.26
CA LEU A 26 -2.99 -1.17 2.88
C LEU A 26 -3.31 -2.23 1.82
N ALA A 27 -4.13 -1.88 0.83
CA ALA A 27 -4.52 -2.78 -0.25
C ALA A 27 -3.30 -3.29 -1.04
N GLU A 28 -2.37 -2.40 -1.40
CA GLU A 28 -1.14 -2.78 -2.10
C GLU A 28 -0.23 -3.65 -1.23
N ASN A 29 -0.06 -3.30 0.04
CA ASN A 29 0.73 -4.09 0.98
C ASN A 29 0.15 -5.50 1.19
N LEU A 30 -1.17 -5.65 1.20
CA LEU A 30 -1.83 -6.95 1.28
C LEU A 30 -1.64 -7.76 -0.01
N LYS A 31 -1.71 -7.12 -1.18
CA LYS A 31 -1.40 -7.78 -2.47
C LYS A 31 0.06 -8.25 -2.52
N ALA A 32 0.99 -7.42 -2.05
CA ALA A 32 2.40 -7.77 -1.95
C ALA A 32 2.64 -8.95 -1.00
N LEU A 33 2.00 -8.97 0.19
CA LEU A 33 2.08 -10.10 1.13
C LEU A 33 1.48 -11.39 0.56
N ARG A 34 0.42 -11.27 -0.23
CA ARG A 34 -0.22 -12.40 -0.86
C ARG A 34 0.73 -13.05 -1.87
N GLY A 35 1.46 -12.24 -2.63
CA GLY A 35 2.33 -12.72 -3.71
C GLY A 35 1.53 -13.57 -4.70
N GLU A 36 2.00 -14.77 -4.98
CA GLU A 36 1.36 -15.71 -5.90
C GLU A 36 0.22 -16.53 -5.30
N LYS A 37 -0.05 -16.37 -3.99
CA LYS A 37 -1.13 -17.12 -3.34
C LYS A 37 -2.48 -16.69 -3.87
N SER A 38 -3.39 -17.65 -3.99
CA SER A 38 -4.76 -17.31 -4.35
C SER A 38 -5.44 -16.52 -3.20
N VAL A 39 -6.36 -15.62 -3.53
CA VAL A 39 -7.24 -14.91 -2.57
C VAL A 39 -7.78 -15.86 -1.47
N PRO A 40 -8.37 -17.03 -1.81
CA PRO A 40 -8.94 -17.91 -0.78
C PRO A 40 -7.91 -18.51 0.18
N GLU A 41 -6.72 -18.86 -0.31
CA GLU A 41 -5.66 -19.43 0.52
C GLU A 41 -5.09 -18.38 1.48
N PHE A 42 -4.88 -17.17 0.98
CA PHE A 42 -4.39 -16.07 1.80
C PHE A 42 -5.42 -15.63 2.84
N ALA A 43 -6.71 -15.56 2.47
CA ALA A 43 -7.79 -15.30 3.42
C ALA A 43 -7.85 -16.34 4.53
N LYS A 44 -7.69 -17.64 4.18
CA LYS A 44 -7.65 -18.73 5.16
C LYS A 44 -6.46 -18.59 6.11
N LYS A 45 -5.28 -18.21 5.60
CA LYS A 45 -4.08 -17.93 6.42
C LYS A 45 -4.33 -16.78 7.41
N LEU A 46 -4.97 -15.72 6.94
CA LEU A 46 -5.32 -14.55 7.75
C LEU A 46 -6.51 -14.80 8.69
N GLY A 47 -7.26 -15.89 8.51
CA GLY A 47 -8.45 -16.18 9.32
C GLY A 47 -9.61 -15.23 9.08
N ILE A 48 -9.70 -14.62 7.89
CA ILE A 48 -10.78 -13.73 7.48
C ILE A 48 -11.55 -14.32 6.30
N SER A 49 -12.75 -13.81 6.04
CA SER A 49 -13.54 -14.26 4.88
C SER A 49 -12.90 -13.80 3.56
N LYS A 50 -13.11 -14.56 2.48
CA LYS A 50 -12.65 -14.18 1.13
C LYS A 50 -13.19 -12.81 0.72
N SER A 51 -14.47 -12.55 1.01
CA SER A 51 -15.14 -11.29 0.74
C SER A 51 -14.51 -10.14 1.50
N THR A 52 -14.09 -10.36 2.75
CA THR A 52 -13.34 -9.37 3.54
C THR A 52 -12.00 -9.06 2.88
N LEU A 53 -11.21 -10.08 2.54
CA LEU A 53 -9.91 -9.87 1.89
C LEU A 53 -10.05 -9.15 0.54
N TYR A 54 -11.03 -9.53 -0.28
CA TYR A 54 -11.29 -8.89 -1.57
C TYR A 54 -11.62 -7.40 -1.42
N ARG A 55 -12.41 -7.04 -0.40
CA ARG A 55 -12.74 -5.63 -0.10
C ARG A 55 -11.53 -4.85 0.39
N LEU A 56 -10.65 -5.47 1.17
CA LEU A 56 -9.40 -4.87 1.64
C LEU A 56 -8.43 -4.61 0.48
N GLU A 57 -8.24 -5.59 -0.41
CA GLU A 57 -7.38 -5.44 -1.60
C GLU A 57 -7.96 -4.51 -2.67
N GLY A 58 -9.27 -4.30 -2.66
CA GLY A 58 -9.96 -3.38 -3.56
C GLY A 58 -9.91 -1.92 -3.11
N ALA A 59 -9.48 -1.63 -1.87
CA ALA A 59 -9.56 -0.31 -1.24
C ALA A 59 -10.98 0.33 -1.30
N ASP A 60 -12.01 -0.50 -1.54
CA ASP A 60 -13.39 -0.07 -1.81
C ASP A 60 -14.13 0.34 -0.52
N GLN A 61 -13.63 -0.09 0.64
CA GLN A 61 -14.24 0.16 1.93
C GLN A 61 -13.25 0.67 2.98
N ASN A 62 -13.73 1.58 3.84
CA ASN A 62 -13.03 1.97 5.05
C ASN A 62 -12.80 0.73 5.93
N THR A 63 -11.53 0.36 6.07
CA THR A 63 -11.12 -0.75 6.91
C THR A 63 -11.23 -0.32 8.38
N THR A 64 -11.90 -1.11 9.22
CA THR A 64 -11.98 -0.80 10.65
C THR A 64 -10.64 -1.10 11.33
N LEU A 65 -10.29 -0.32 12.36
CA LEU A 65 -9.10 -0.56 13.18
C LEU A 65 -9.06 -2.00 13.74
N ARG A 66 -10.23 -2.54 14.09
CA ARG A 66 -10.37 -3.95 14.53
C ARG A 66 -9.88 -4.96 13.49
N THR A 67 -10.10 -4.70 12.21
CA THR A 67 -9.61 -5.56 11.13
C THR A 67 -8.09 -5.46 11.03
N ILE A 68 -7.53 -4.26 11.22
CA ILE A 68 -6.08 -4.03 11.25
C ILE A 68 -5.46 -4.79 12.43
N GLU A 69 -6.02 -4.70 13.63
CA GLU A 69 -5.56 -5.44 14.81
C GLU A 69 -5.55 -6.96 14.57
N GLN A 70 -6.62 -7.49 13.96
CA GLN A 70 -6.69 -8.90 13.60
C GLN A 70 -5.59 -9.30 12.60
N LEU A 71 -5.30 -8.45 11.61
CA LEU A 71 -4.21 -8.70 10.65
C LEU A 71 -2.85 -8.66 11.34
N GLN A 72 -2.61 -7.69 12.23
CA GLN A 72 -1.37 -7.58 13.01
C GLN A 72 -1.11 -8.85 13.82
N MET A 73 -2.13 -9.35 14.54
CA MET A 73 -2.00 -10.58 15.32
C MET A 73 -1.66 -11.81 14.46
N ARG A 74 -2.14 -11.86 13.21
CA ARG A 74 -1.96 -13.01 12.32
C ARG A 74 -0.70 -12.95 11.48
N LEU A 75 -0.25 -11.75 11.16
CA LEU A 75 0.96 -11.48 10.41
C LEU A 75 2.17 -11.24 11.31
N ASN A 76 1.95 -11.13 12.63
CA ASN A 76 2.95 -10.81 13.63
C ASN A 76 3.74 -9.53 13.27
N CYS A 77 3.03 -8.50 12.79
CA CYS A 77 3.62 -7.24 12.34
C CYS A 77 2.97 -6.03 13.04
N SER A 78 3.69 -4.91 13.14
CA SER A 78 3.13 -3.66 13.66
C SER A 78 2.15 -3.03 12.65
N ALA A 79 1.26 -2.16 13.14
CA ALA A 79 0.36 -1.39 12.28
C ALA A 79 1.15 -0.45 11.37
N ALA A 80 2.27 0.10 11.88
CA ALA A 80 3.22 0.86 11.09
C ALA A 80 3.76 0.00 9.95
N ASP A 81 4.33 -1.17 10.21
CA ASP A 81 4.87 -2.06 9.15
C ASP A 81 3.82 -2.49 8.09
N LEU A 82 2.56 -2.61 8.52
CA LEU A 82 1.46 -2.96 7.61
C LEU A 82 1.10 -1.81 6.67
N LEU A 83 1.27 -0.56 7.11
CA LEU A 83 0.83 0.65 6.41
C LEU A 83 1.98 1.46 5.78
N ASP A 84 3.18 1.31 6.32
CA ASP A 84 4.35 2.14 6.09
C ASP A 84 5.48 1.35 5.41
N ARG A 85 5.11 0.31 4.66
CA ARG A 85 6.05 -0.53 3.92
C ARG A 85 6.68 0.25 2.77
N ASN A 86 7.58 1.16 3.12
CA ASN A 86 8.57 1.73 2.23
C ASN A 86 9.57 0.60 1.94
N SER A 87 9.79 0.30 0.66
CA SER A 87 10.76 -0.69 0.21
C SER A 87 12.19 -0.21 0.50
N GLU A 88 12.59 -0.24 1.76
CA GLU A 88 13.98 -0.16 2.21
C GLU A 88 14.27 -1.42 3.00
N ASN A 89 14.62 -2.48 2.27
CA ASN A 89 15.37 -3.63 2.79
C ASN A 89 16.28 -4.09 1.65
N GLU A 90 17.33 -3.30 1.40
CA GLU A 90 18.62 -3.83 0.98
C GLU A 90 19.40 -4.14 2.26
N GLU A 91 19.53 -5.42 2.61
CA GLU A 91 20.77 -6.07 3.07
C GLU A 91 20.58 -7.59 3.22
#